data_AF-A0A946RH12-F1
#
_entry.id   AF-A0A946RH12-F1
#
_cell.length_a   1.000
_cell.length_b   1.000
_cell.length_c   1.000
_cell.angle_alpha   90.00
_cell.angle_beta   90.00
_cell.angle_gamma   90.00
#
_symmetry.space_group_name_H-M   'P 1'
#
loop_
_entity.id
_entity.type
_entity.pdbx_description
1 polymer ?
#
loop_
_entity_poly.entity_id
_entity_poly.type
_entity_poly.pdbx_seq_one_letter_code
_entity_poly.pdbx_strand_id
1 'polypeptide(L)'
;MTRYIKIFLFFFILNFNCYADKSNCEKIYENCFDNVPTELITYYDTVLTHGEINISNVNLRDIPLVKSINSIVLKKIEKSERVEIKKVFFLKGNTPLKLKMLNSNKYEDVNNYRFSKWYLASYQGEEGFIFSDYVTLDKISKKHDRYRHIKSIDWTNNKVELQENIEIEIVNNDQDNLYEVQGYAWHYSKGFYRLNQIINKELISKNSFIIDDFKIFFFDKDEIYLESDIKIFTGIYKRY
;
A
#
# COMPACT_ATOMS: atom_id res chain seq x y z
N MET A 1 -45.60 -53.11 38.09
CA MET A 1 -44.41 -52.91 37.24
C MET A 1 -44.35 -51.42 36.92
N THR A 2 -43.75 -50.61 37.80
CA THR A 2 -43.78 -49.15 37.69
C THR A 2 -42.37 -48.65 37.94
N ARG A 3 -41.70 -48.24 36.86
CA ARG A 3 -40.27 -47.91 36.86
C ARG A 3 -40.15 -46.38 36.95
N TYR A 4 -39.75 -45.89 38.12
CA TYR A 4 -39.39 -44.49 38.34
C TYR A 4 -38.12 -44.16 37.56
N ILE A 5 -38.19 -43.21 36.63
CA ILE A 5 -37.01 -42.59 35.99
C ILE A 5 -36.73 -41.30 36.76
N LYS A 6 -35.64 -41.30 37.55
CA LYS A 6 -35.07 -40.07 38.12
C LYS A 6 -34.38 -39.30 36.99
N ILE A 7 -34.97 -38.19 36.56
CA ILE A 7 -34.29 -37.23 35.69
C ILE A 7 -33.41 -36.36 36.60
N PHE A 8 -32.10 -36.53 36.51
CA PHE A 8 -31.11 -35.72 37.20
C PHE A 8 -30.87 -34.46 36.35
N LEU A 9 -31.46 -33.34 36.76
CA LEU A 9 -31.24 -32.03 36.13
C LEU A 9 -29.87 -31.50 36.59
N PHE A 10 -28.88 -31.66 35.74
CA PHE A 10 -27.55 -31.06 35.94
C PHE A 10 -27.64 -29.59 35.52
N PHE A 11 -27.75 -28.68 36.49
CA PHE A 11 -27.61 -27.24 36.26
C PHE A 11 -26.15 -26.93 35.94
N PHE A 12 -25.81 -26.85 34.66
CA PHE A 12 -24.56 -26.25 34.20
C PHE A 12 -24.71 -24.73 34.29
N ILE A 13 -24.21 -24.14 35.38
CA ILE A 13 -24.01 -22.69 35.47
C ILE A 13 -22.80 -22.37 34.58
N LEU A 14 -23.06 -22.11 33.30
CA LEU A 14 -22.09 -21.47 32.42
C LEU A 14 -21.97 -20.02 32.87
N ASN A 15 -20.93 -19.74 33.66
CA ASN A 15 -20.45 -18.38 33.84
C ASN A 15 -19.93 -17.88 32.49
N PHE A 16 -20.79 -17.17 31.74
CA PHE A 16 -20.33 -16.34 30.64
C PHE A 16 -19.65 -15.11 31.23
N ASN A 17 -18.35 -15.24 31.49
CA ASN A 17 -17.51 -14.06 31.45
C ASN A 17 -17.37 -13.66 29.97
N CYS A 18 -18.10 -12.64 29.55
CA CYS A 18 -17.85 -11.96 28.28
C CYS A 18 -16.50 -11.25 28.38
N TYR A 19 -15.43 -11.97 28.04
CA TYR A 19 -14.20 -11.35 27.61
C TYR A 19 -14.28 -11.19 26.09
N ALA A 20 -14.05 -9.97 25.60
CA ALA A 20 -13.86 -9.73 24.17
C ALA A 20 -12.72 -10.64 23.69
N ASP A 21 -13.06 -11.59 22.83
CA ASP A 21 -12.14 -12.62 22.38
C ASP A 21 -11.02 -11.98 21.55
N LYS A 22 -9.82 -11.98 22.12
CA LYS A 22 -8.61 -11.34 21.60
C LYS A 22 -7.93 -12.20 20.51
N SER A 23 -8.68 -13.08 19.83
CA SER A 23 -8.11 -14.12 18.97
C SER A 23 -8.81 -14.23 17.61
N ASN A 24 -8.40 -13.39 16.66
CA ASN A 24 -8.25 -13.68 15.21
C ASN A 24 -8.43 -12.42 14.32
N CYS A 25 -7.48 -11.48 14.36
CA CYS A 25 -7.14 -10.70 13.15
C CYS A 25 -5.77 -11.10 12.57
N GLU A 26 -5.17 -12.20 13.03
CA GLU A 26 -3.90 -12.71 12.48
C GLU A 26 -4.07 -13.62 11.26
N LYS A 27 -5.30 -14.09 10.97
CA LYS A 27 -5.56 -14.99 9.84
C LYS A 27 -6.65 -14.43 8.95
N ILE A 28 -6.20 -13.95 7.78
CA ILE A 28 -7.00 -13.51 6.63
C ILE A 28 -7.61 -12.12 6.83
N TYR A 29 -6.87 -11.12 6.38
CA TYR A 29 -7.24 -9.70 6.40
C TYR A 29 -8.55 -9.39 5.64
N GLU A 30 -9.02 -10.26 4.74
CA GLU A 30 -10.29 -10.05 4.01
C GLU A 30 -11.48 -9.90 4.96
N ASN A 31 -11.51 -10.60 6.10
CA ASN A 31 -12.62 -10.52 7.06
C ASN A 31 -12.46 -9.39 8.10
N CYS A 32 -11.25 -8.84 8.29
CA CYS A 32 -11.06 -7.68 9.19
C CYS A 32 -11.56 -6.38 8.54
N PHE A 33 -11.80 -6.36 7.22
CA PHE A 33 -12.32 -5.22 6.48
C PHE A 33 -13.85 -5.19 6.31
N ASP A 34 -14.60 -6.14 6.88
CA ASP A 34 -16.08 -6.11 6.81
C ASP A 34 -16.69 -4.79 7.33
N ASN A 35 -15.95 -4.07 8.17
CA ASN A 35 -16.34 -2.77 8.74
C ASN A 35 -15.60 -1.57 8.15
N VAL A 36 -14.64 -1.78 7.25
CA VAL A 36 -14.07 -0.72 6.43
C VAL A 36 -14.90 -0.67 5.17
N PRO A 37 -15.50 0.47 4.81
CA PRO A 37 -16.28 0.52 3.60
C PRO A 37 -15.36 0.17 2.43
N THR A 38 -15.55 -1.00 1.84
CA THR A 38 -14.78 -1.49 0.69
C THR A 38 -14.87 -0.52 -0.47
N GLU A 39 -15.96 0.25 -0.51
CA GLU A 39 -16.15 1.41 -1.38
C GLU A 39 -15.10 2.53 -1.20
N LEU A 40 -14.31 2.54 -0.13
CA LEU A 40 -13.28 3.55 0.13
C LEU A 40 -11.87 3.08 -0.16
N ILE A 41 -11.55 1.81 0.06
CA ILE A 41 -10.22 1.29 -0.25
C ILE A 41 -10.14 1.06 -1.76
N THR A 42 -9.18 1.72 -2.40
CA THR A 42 -8.91 1.50 -3.83
C THR A 42 -7.90 0.38 -4.02
N TYR A 43 -6.90 0.32 -3.15
CA TYR A 43 -5.78 -0.61 -3.22
C TYR A 43 -5.09 -0.71 -1.86
N TYR A 44 -4.40 -1.81 -1.59
CA TYR A 44 -3.50 -1.92 -0.44
C TYR A 44 -2.23 -2.65 -0.82
N ASP A 45 -1.16 -2.33 -0.10
CA ASP A 45 0.17 -2.93 -0.29
C ASP A 45 0.76 -3.35 1.06
N THR A 46 1.53 -4.43 1.05
CA THR A 46 2.27 -4.87 2.23
C THR A 46 3.64 -4.20 2.20
N VAL A 47 3.99 -3.51 3.28
CA VAL A 47 5.27 -2.80 3.41
C VAL A 47 5.94 -3.23 4.70
N LEU A 48 7.27 -3.30 4.73
CA LEU A 48 8.00 -3.52 5.97
C LEU A 48 8.92 -2.31 6.19
N THR A 49 8.35 -1.24 6.73
CA THR A 49 9.08 0.00 6.99
C THR A 49 8.79 0.52 8.38
N HIS A 50 9.52 1.53 8.82
CA HIS A 50 9.21 2.25 10.05
C HIS A 50 8.87 3.71 9.73
N GLY A 51 8.30 4.39 10.71
CA GLY A 51 8.06 5.82 10.66
C GLY A 51 8.01 6.43 12.05
N GLU A 52 8.15 7.74 12.08
CA GLU A 52 8.11 8.54 13.31
C GLU A 52 6.79 9.32 13.41
N ILE A 53 6.17 9.32 14.59
CA ILE A 53 4.96 10.11 14.84
C ILE A 53 5.29 11.60 14.80
N ASN A 54 4.60 12.35 13.94
CA ASN A 54 4.92 13.75 13.67
C ASN A 54 3.97 14.77 14.34
N ILE A 55 2.87 14.31 14.94
CA ILE A 55 1.95 15.14 15.74
C ILE A 55 2.09 14.83 17.23
N SER A 56 1.50 15.68 18.08
CA SER A 56 1.64 15.59 19.54
C SER A 56 1.24 14.24 20.13
N ASN A 57 0.15 13.65 19.66
CA ASN A 57 -0.32 12.32 20.08
C ASN A 57 -1.14 11.66 18.98
N VAL A 58 -0.96 10.37 18.78
CA VAL A 58 -1.74 9.54 17.85
C VAL A 58 -2.38 8.38 18.61
N ASN A 59 -3.59 8.01 18.19
CA ASN A 59 -4.25 6.81 18.68
C ASN A 59 -4.06 5.67 17.67
N LEU A 60 -3.43 4.58 18.09
CA LEU A 60 -3.44 3.29 17.40
C LEU A 60 -4.80 2.62 17.63
N ARG A 61 -5.49 2.25 16.56
CA ARG A 61 -6.86 1.73 16.63
C ARG A 61 -6.96 0.34 16.03
N ASP A 62 -7.81 -0.51 16.55
CA ASP A 62 -8.06 -1.85 16.00
C ASP A 62 -8.67 -1.83 14.59
N ILE A 63 -9.49 -0.82 14.29
CA ILE A 63 -10.14 -0.64 13.00
C ILE A 63 -10.21 0.83 12.61
N PRO A 64 -10.30 1.13 11.31
CA PRO A 64 -10.34 2.50 10.88
C PRO A 64 -11.80 2.97 10.71
N LEU A 65 -12.13 4.01 11.46
CA LEU A 65 -13.49 4.44 11.76
C LEU A 65 -14.18 5.11 10.59
N VAL A 66 -15.06 4.41 9.85
CA VAL A 66 -15.99 5.11 8.92
C VAL A 66 -17.46 4.99 9.35
N LYS A 67 -17.78 4.07 10.26
CA LYS A 67 -19.11 3.92 10.88
C LYS A 67 -19.16 2.83 11.95
N SER A 68 -18.02 2.24 12.31
CA SER A 68 -18.03 1.10 13.19
C SER A 68 -18.27 1.51 14.64
N ILE A 69 -19.28 0.88 15.24
CA ILE A 69 -19.58 1.00 16.67
C ILE A 69 -18.48 0.43 17.56
N ASN A 70 -17.53 -0.34 17.00
CA ASN A 70 -16.59 -1.17 17.75
C ASN A 70 -15.15 -0.64 17.80
N SER A 71 -14.83 0.52 17.21
CA SER A 71 -13.43 0.98 17.24
C SER A 71 -13.00 1.37 18.65
N ILE A 72 -11.87 0.83 19.07
CA ILE A 72 -11.22 1.13 20.34
C ILE A 72 -9.82 1.69 20.11
N VAL A 73 -9.32 2.45 21.09
CA VAL A 73 -7.89 2.80 21.14
C VAL A 73 -7.14 1.64 21.75
N LEU A 74 -6.24 1.06 20.98
CA LEU A 74 -5.33 0.01 21.44
C LEU A 74 -4.16 0.61 22.21
N LYS A 75 -3.60 1.72 21.68
CA LYS A 75 -2.49 2.43 22.30
C LYS A 75 -2.49 3.90 21.92
N LYS A 76 -1.99 4.73 22.83
CA LYS A 76 -1.64 6.12 22.54
C LYS A 76 -0.13 6.19 22.30
N ILE A 77 0.25 6.84 21.22
CA ILE A 77 1.64 6.96 20.75
C ILE A 77 2.00 8.44 20.77
N GLU A 78 3.10 8.78 21.43
CA GLU A 78 3.58 10.14 21.59
C GLU A 78 4.36 10.61 20.36
N LYS A 79 4.51 11.93 20.24
CA LYS A 79 5.35 12.53 19.21
C LYS A 79 6.78 11.98 19.28
N SER A 80 7.37 11.76 18.11
CA SER A 80 8.73 11.24 17.95
C SER A 80 8.94 9.79 18.36
N GLU A 81 7.89 9.10 18.82
CA GLU A 81 7.95 7.65 18.93
C GLU A 81 7.89 6.99 17.55
N ARG A 82 8.48 5.78 17.49
CA ARG A 82 8.63 5.03 16.25
C ARG A 82 7.62 3.91 16.18
N VAL A 83 7.02 3.75 15.00
CA VAL A 83 6.07 2.69 14.69
C VAL A 83 6.59 1.88 13.52
N GLU A 84 6.37 0.57 13.55
CA GLU A 84 6.55 -0.29 12.38
C GLU A 84 5.29 -0.20 11.52
N ILE A 85 5.43 0.03 10.22
CA ILE A 85 4.35 0.05 9.25
C ILE A 85 4.39 -1.26 8.48
N LYS A 86 3.32 -2.05 8.62
CA LYS A 86 3.17 -3.38 8.02
C LYS A 86 2.40 -3.36 6.70
N LYS A 87 1.47 -2.41 6.54
CA LYS A 87 0.65 -2.27 5.32
C LYS A 87 0.26 -0.82 5.08
N VAL A 88 0.08 -0.47 3.81
CA VAL A 88 -0.49 0.81 3.36
C VAL A 88 -1.80 0.56 2.65
N PHE A 89 -2.85 1.28 3.04
CA PHE A 89 -4.17 1.26 2.42
C PHE A 89 -4.39 2.58 1.71
N PHE A 90 -4.67 2.55 0.43
CA PHE A 90 -4.96 3.72 -0.38
C PHE A 90 -6.48 3.92 -0.46
N LEU A 91 -6.92 5.13 -0.11
CA LEU A 91 -8.33 5.49 -0.05
C LEU A 91 -8.72 6.32 -1.28
N LYS A 92 -9.99 6.22 -1.70
CA LYS A 92 -10.55 7.06 -2.77
C LYS A 92 -10.54 8.52 -2.35
N GLY A 93 -9.69 9.36 -2.96
CA GLY A 93 -9.61 10.78 -2.62
C GLY A 93 -10.94 11.54 -2.77
N ASN A 94 -11.05 12.65 -2.05
CA ASN A 94 -12.22 13.54 -2.02
C ASN A 94 -13.55 12.86 -1.66
N THR A 95 -13.49 11.74 -0.93
CA THR A 95 -14.69 11.09 -0.41
C THR A 95 -14.99 11.69 0.97
N PRO A 96 -16.16 12.31 1.18
CA PRO A 96 -16.59 12.75 2.50
C PRO A 96 -16.72 11.54 3.41
N LEU A 97 -15.97 11.53 4.52
CA LEU A 97 -16.02 10.47 5.53
C LEU A 97 -16.69 10.99 6.79
N LYS A 98 -17.54 10.17 7.40
CA LYS A 98 -18.05 10.41 8.75
C LYS A 98 -17.34 9.50 9.73
N LEU A 99 -16.36 10.02 10.45
CA LEU A 99 -15.63 9.22 11.43
C LEU A 99 -16.32 9.33 12.79
N LYS A 100 -16.60 8.21 13.46
CA LYS A 100 -17.11 8.24 14.83
C LYS A 100 -16.01 8.66 15.79
N MET A 101 -16.26 9.65 16.64
CA MET A 101 -15.32 10.06 17.68
C MET A 101 -15.23 8.99 18.77
N LEU A 102 -14.02 8.74 19.28
CA LEU A 102 -13.80 7.77 20.34
C LEU A 102 -14.65 8.09 21.57
N ASN A 103 -15.25 7.05 22.18
CA ASN A 103 -16.07 7.18 23.40
C ASN A 103 -17.17 8.24 23.27
N SER A 104 -17.63 8.47 22.05
CA SER A 104 -18.63 9.47 21.73
C SER A 104 -19.57 8.92 20.67
N ASN A 105 -20.83 9.33 20.75
CA ASN A 105 -21.78 9.10 19.67
C ASN A 105 -21.70 10.19 18.59
N LYS A 106 -20.74 11.12 18.71
CA LYS A 106 -20.49 12.17 17.73
C LYS A 106 -19.71 11.63 16.54
N TYR A 107 -20.02 12.14 15.37
CA TYR A 107 -19.29 11.89 14.14
C TYR A 107 -18.65 13.20 13.67
N GLU A 108 -17.46 13.11 13.08
CA GLU A 108 -16.79 14.21 12.41
C GLU A 108 -16.80 13.98 10.90
N ASP A 109 -17.24 14.99 10.16
CA ASP A 109 -17.12 15.01 8.71
C ASP A 109 -15.67 15.36 8.34
N VAL A 110 -14.93 14.34 7.88
CA VAL A 110 -13.54 14.47 7.45
C VAL A 110 -13.48 14.28 5.95
N ASN A 111 -12.98 15.27 5.23
CA ASN A 111 -12.62 15.09 3.84
C ASN A 111 -11.29 14.32 3.78
N ASN A 112 -11.29 13.15 3.17
CA ASN A 112 -10.13 12.28 3.14
C ASN A 112 -9.00 12.75 2.20
N TYR A 113 -9.12 13.93 1.56
CA TYR A 113 -8.03 14.55 0.81
C TYR A 113 -6.72 14.57 1.62
N ARG A 114 -6.82 14.90 2.92
CA ARG A 114 -5.69 14.98 3.84
C ARG A 114 -5.21 13.59 4.27
N PHE A 115 -6.08 12.60 4.23
CA PHE A 115 -5.82 11.29 4.81
C PHE A 115 -6.03 10.19 3.77
N SER A 116 -5.51 10.42 2.57
CA SER A 116 -5.68 9.54 1.41
C SER A 116 -5.10 8.14 1.61
N LYS A 117 -4.34 7.92 2.70
CA LYS A 117 -3.76 6.64 3.05
C LYS A 117 -3.91 6.33 4.54
N TRP A 118 -4.09 5.06 4.85
CA TRP A 118 -3.99 4.52 6.21
C TRP A 118 -2.84 3.53 6.29
N TYR A 119 -2.25 3.45 7.48
CA TYR A 119 -1.23 2.46 7.79
C TYR A 119 -1.77 1.47 8.79
N LEU A 120 -1.52 0.17 8.55
CA LEU A 120 -1.49 -0.79 9.63
C LEU A 120 -0.12 -0.69 10.28
N ALA A 121 -0.10 -0.26 11.53
CA ALA A 121 1.10 -0.01 12.30
C ALA A 121 1.19 -0.95 13.50
N SER A 122 2.40 -1.32 13.87
CA SER A 122 2.75 -2.11 15.04
C SER A 122 3.56 -1.23 15.99
N TYR A 123 3.16 -1.20 17.26
CA TYR A 123 3.83 -0.44 18.30
C TYR A 123 3.74 -1.19 19.63
N GLN A 124 4.92 -1.50 20.21
CA GLN A 124 5.03 -2.27 21.46
C GLN A 124 4.27 -3.60 21.45
N GLY A 125 4.23 -4.28 20.30
CA GLY A 125 3.56 -5.58 20.13
C GLY A 125 2.05 -5.52 19.92
N GLU A 126 1.45 -4.32 19.88
CA GLU A 126 0.04 -4.13 19.52
C GLU A 126 -0.05 -3.57 18.10
N GLU A 127 -0.97 -4.10 17.29
CA GLU A 127 -1.19 -3.70 15.90
C GLU A 127 -2.50 -2.92 15.73
N GLY A 128 -2.47 -1.85 14.94
CA GLY A 128 -3.66 -1.09 14.62
C GLY A 128 -3.48 -0.06 13.52
N PHE A 129 -4.57 0.58 13.12
CA PHE A 129 -4.63 1.55 12.06
C PHE A 129 -4.36 2.98 12.54
N ILE A 130 -3.60 3.72 11.74
CA ILE A 130 -3.31 5.14 11.92
C ILE A 130 -3.37 5.88 10.58
N PHE A 131 -3.66 7.18 10.62
CA PHE A 131 -3.62 8.02 9.43
C PHE A 131 -2.18 8.23 8.97
N SER A 132 -1.96 8.17 7.64
CA SER A 132 -0.62 8.32 7.08
C SER A 132 0.03 9.65 7.42
N ASP A 133 -0.75 10.74 7.44
CA ASP A 133 -0.28 12.09 7.73
C ASP A 133 0.32 12.24 9.13
N TYR A 134 -0.02 11.35 10.05
CA TYR A 134 0.48 11.39 11.42
C TYR A 134 1.83 10.69 11.58
N VAL A 135 2.32 10.07 10.50
CA VAL A 135 3.58 9.33 10.49
C VAL A 135 4.44 9.85 9.36
N THR A 136 5.61 10.37 9.72
CA THR A 136 6.68 10.59 8.76
C THR A 136 7.36 9.25 8.55
N LEU A 137 7.10 8.58 7.42
CA LEU A 137 7.80 7.35 7.06
C LEU A 137 9.30 7.63 6.98
N ASP A 138 10.10 6.67 7.45
CA ASP A 138 11.52 6.67 7.14
C ASP A 138 11.68 6.74 5.62
N LYS A 139 12.60 7.58 5.15
CA LYS A 139 12.94 7.61 3.74
C LYS A 139 13.57 6.26 3.39
N ILE A 140 12.78 5.37 2.79
CA ILE A 140 13.37 4.29 2.00
C ILE A 140 14.00 4.99 0.81
N SER A 141 15.32 5.10 0.84
CA SER A 141 16.13 5.57 -0.28
C SER A 141 15.95 4.60 -1.45
N LYS A 142 14.86 4.74 -2.20
CA LYS A 142 14.71 4.10 -3.49
C LYS A 142 15.38 5.02 -4.51
N LYS A 143 16.45 4.54 -5.12
CA LYS A 143 17.07 5.25 -6.23
C LYS A 143 16.24 4.94 -7.47
N HIS A 144 15.63 5.98 -8.04
CA HIS A 144 14.89 5.91 -9.27
C HIS A 144 15.80 6.37 -10.41
N ASP A 145 16.12 5.47 -11.32
CA ASP A 145 16.73 5.83 -12.59
C ASP A 145 15.61 5.88 -13.65
N ARG A 146 15.25 7.09 -14.07
CA ARG A 146 14.16 7.33 -15.02
C ARG A 146 14.71 7.66 -16.40
N TYR A 147 14.16 7.01 -17.40
CA TYR A 147 14.57 7.15 -18.78
C TYR A 147 13.35 7.39 -19.66
N ARG A 148 13.46 8.32 -20.59
CA ARG A 148 12.41 8.67 -21.53
C ARG A 148 12.85 8.31 -22.94
N HIS A 149 11.97 7.67 -23.70
CA HIS A 149 12.26 7.28 -25.07
C HIS A 149 12.52 8.53 -25.92
N ILE A 150 13.47 8.47 -26.86
CA ILE A 150 13.82 9.64 -27.70
C ILE A 150 12.67 10.12 -28.61
N LYS A 151 11.68 9.26 -28.88
CA LYS A 151 10.45 9.63 -29.61
C LYS A 151 9.32 10.11 -28.69
N SER A 152 9.52 10.06 -27.38
CA SER A 152 8.52 10.53 -26.42
C SER A 152 8.35 12.04 -26.56
N ILE A 153 7.11 12.49 -26.61
CA ILE A 153 6.75 13.90 -26.68
C ILE A 153 6.47 14.37 -25.26
N ASP A 154 7.30 15.28 -24.77
CA ASP A 154 7.09 15.90 -23.46
C ASP A 154 5.84 16.80 -23.49
N TRP A 155 4.82 16.39 -22.74
CA TRP A 155 3.54 17.09 -22.62
C TRP A 155 3.68 18.52 -22.08
N THR A 156 4.77 18.83 -21.35
CA THR A 156 5.03 20.19 -20.86
C THR A 156 5.45 21.14 -21.97
N ASN A 157 6.02 20.61 -23.06
CA ASN A 157 6.61 21.38 -24.14
C ASN A 157 5.76 21.38 -25.43
N ASN A 158 4.99 20.32 -25.72
CA ASN A 158 4.17 20.24 -26.93
C ASN A 158 2.73 19.82 -26.62
N LYS A 159 1.83 20.81 -26.60
CA LYS A 159 0.39 20.63 -26.32
C LYS A 159 -0.46 20.34 -27.57
N VAL A 160 0.14 20.30 -28.76
CA VAL A 160 -0.58 20.36 -30.04
C VAL A 160 -0.49 19.05 -30.83
N GLU A 161 0.61 18.31 -30.69
CA GLU A 161 0.81 17.06 -31.44
C GLU A 161 0.18 15.82 -30.79
N LEU A 162 -0.05 14.82 -31.64
CA LEU A 162 -0.57 13.51 -31.25
C LEU A 162 0.46 12.83 -30.33
N GLN A 163 0.09 12.66 -29.07
CA GLN A 163 1.04 12.40 -28.00
C GLN A 163 1.48 10.94 -28.00
N GLU A 164 2.79 10.74 -27.82
CA GLU A 164 3.41 9.46 -27.53
C GLU A 164 4.27 9.68 -26.29
N ASN A 165 3.83 9.25 -25.10
CA ASN A 165 4.66 9.31 -23.90
C ASN A 165 5.16 7.91 -23.59
N ILE A 166 6.47 7.69 -23.69
CA ILE A 166 7.10 6.40 -23.43
C ILE A 166 8.23 6.59 -22.41
N GLU A 167 8.07 5.97 -21.24
CA GLU A 167 9.00 6.08 -20.12
C GLU A 167 9.33 4.69 -19.55
N ILE A 168 10.55 4.57 -19.03
CA ILE A 168 11.05 3.42 -18.29
C ILE A 168 11.62 3.93 -16.97
N GLU A 169 11.15 3.35 -15.88
CA GLU A 169 11.67 3.58 -14.54
C GLU A 169 12.34 2.30 -14.03
N ILE A 170 13.60 2.42 -13.64
CA ILE A 170 14.35 1.37 -12.96
C ILE A 170 14.45 1.78 -11.49
N VAL A 171 13.73 1.06 -10.64
CA VAL A 171 13.73 1.26 -9.20
C VAL A 171 14.73 0.30 -8.59
N ASN A 172 15.77 0.86 -7.97
CA ASN A 172 16.68 0.09 -7.15
C ASN A 172 16.13 -0.02 -5.73
N ASN A 173 15.86 -1.24 -5.29
CA ASN A 173 15.67 -1.54 -3.88
C ASN A 173 16.98 -2.09 -3.29
N ASP A 174 17.69 -1.26 -2.51
CA ASP A 174 18.96 -1.64 -1.89
C ASP A 174 18.81 -2.74 -0.84
N GLN A 175 17.59 -2.97 -0.33
CA GLN A 175 17.32 -3.97 0.71
C GLN A 175 17.15 -5.40 0.15
N ASP A 176 16.61 -5.56 -1.06
CA ASP A 176 16.11 -6.85 -1.54
C ASP A 176 16.96 -7.50 -2.64
N ASN A 177 18.11 -6.92 -3.03
CA ASN A 177 18.90 -7.38 -4.18
C ASN A 177 18.08 -7.52 -5.49
N LEU A 178 17.04 -6.68 -5.64
CA LEU A 178 16.14 -6.66 -6.80
C LEU A 178 16.15 -5.29 -7.48
N TYR A 179 15.96 -5.28 -8.81
CA TYR A 179 15.48 -4.13 -9.56
C TYR A 179 14.03 -4.34 -9.95
N GLU A 180 13.24 -3.28 -9.90
CA GLU A 180 11.91 -3.24 -10.50
C GLU A 180 11.97 -2.35 -11.74
N VAL A 181 11.60 -2.90 -12.89
CA VAL A 181 11.55 -2.17 -14.17
C VAL A 181 10.10 -1.95 -14.54
N GLN A 182 9.69 -0.68 -14.57
CA GLN A 182 8.34 -0.27 -14.94
C GLN A 182 8.39 0.53 -16.23
N GLY A 183 7.61 0.14 -17.22
CA GLY A 183 7.44 0.87 -18.47
C GLY A 183 6.03 1.36 -18.64
N TYR A 184 5.91 2.61 -19.07
CA TYR A 184 4.64 3.27 -19.36
C TYR A 184 4.68 3.83 -20.77
N ALA A 185 3.74 3.41 -21.62
CA ALA A 185 3.59 3.99 -22.95
C ALA A 185 2.14 4.38 -23.18
N TRP A 186 1.90 5.59 -23.65
CA TRP A 186 0.60 6.02 -24.14
C TRP A 186 0.75 6.50 -25.58
N HIS A 187 -0.10 6.01 -26.48
CA HIS A 187 -0.16 6.44 -27.86
C HIS A 187 -1.61 6.74 -28.23
N TYR A 188 -1.87 7.93 -28.77
CA TYR A 188 -3.22 8.42 -29.07
C TYR A 188 -4.10 7.44 -29.88
N SER A 189 -3.52 6.69 -30.83
CA SER A 189 -4.28 5.74 -31.66
C SER A 189 -4.23 4.28 -31.17
N LYS A 190 -3.33 3.94 -30.24
CA LYS A 190 -3.08 2.56 -29.81
C LYS A 190 -3.42 2.31 -28.33
N GLY A 191 -3.64 3.38 -27.57
CA GLY A 191 -3.99 3.33 -26.16
C GLY A 191 -2.77 3.26 -25.24
N PHE A 192 -3.01 2.80 -24.02
CA PHE A 192 -2.02 2.67 -22.96
C PHE A 192 -1.43 1.26 -22.91
N TYR A 193 -0.11 1.19 -22.77
CA TYR A 193 0.66 -0.02 -22.56
C TYR A 193 1.46 0.10 -21.28
N ARG A 194 1.60 -1.02 -20.58
CA ARG A 194 2.40 -1.13 -19.37
C ARG A 194 3.32 -2.34 -19.46
N LEU A 195 4.54 -2.14 -19.00
CA LEU A 195 5.54 -3.17 -18.77
C LEU A 195 5.88 -3.15 -17.27
N ASN A 196 5.94 -4.30 -16.63
CA ASN A 196 6.37 -4.41 -15.23
C ASN A 196 7.12 -5.71 -15.03
N GLN A 197 8.37 -5.63 -14.59
CA GLN A 197 9.20 -6.81 -14.32
C GLN A 197 10.05 -6.62 -13.08
N ILE A 198 10.25 -7.73 -12.35
CA ILE A 198 11.11 -7.79 -11.17
C ILE A 198 12.34 -8.63 -11.54
N ILE A 199 13.53 -8.08 -11.29
CA ILE A 199 14.80 -8.65 -11.73
C ILE A 199 15.71 -8.84 -10.53
N ASN A 200 16.31 -10.02 -10.39
CA ASN A 200 17.39 -10.21 -9.43
C ASN A 200 18.68 -9.56 -9.93
N LYS A 201 19.33 -8.75 -9.07
CA LYS A 201 20.57 -8.05 -9.40
C LYS A 201 21.73 -8.99 -9.74
N GLU A 202 21.72 -10.23 -9.29
CA GLU A 202 22.75 -11.22 -9.59
C GLU A 202 22.70 -11.73 -11.03
N LEU A 203 21.54 -11.64 -11.70
CA LEU A 203 21.35 -12.07 -13.09
C LEU A 203 21.81 -11.01 -14.10
N ILE A 204 22.35 -9.90 -13.61
CA ILE A 204 22.74 -8.75 -14.40
C ILE A 204 24.18 -8.89 -14.85
N SER A 205 24.37 -8.95 -16.17
CA SER A 205 25.68 -8.70 -16.77
C SER A 205 25.99 -7.20 -16.69
N LYS A 206 27.27 -6.82 -16.57
CA LYS A 206 27.70 -5.42 -16.35
C LYS A 206 27.02 -4.38 -17.25
N ASN A 207 26.60 -4.74 -18.47
CA ASN A 207 26.09 -3.81 -19.48
C ASN A 207 24.72 -4.20 -20.06
N SER A 208 24.07 -5.27 -19.59
CA SER A 208 22.75 -5.65 -20.12
C SER A 208 21.96 -6.58 -19.21
N PHE A 209 20.62 -6.48 -19.27
CA PHE A 209 19.68 -7.40 -18.63
C PHE A 209 18.84 -8.07 -19.72
N ILE A 210 18.66 -9.39 -19.62
CA ILE A 210 17.87 -10.19 -20.58
C ILE A 210 16.77 -10.89 -19.80
N ILE A 211 15.52 -10.65 -20.18
CA ILE A 211 14.31 -11.25 -19.63
C ILE A 211 13.45 -11.69 -20.82
N ASP A 212 12.58 -12.67 -20.61
CA ASP A 212 11.76 -13.27 -21.66
C ASP A 212 11.06 -12.23 -22.56
N ASP A 213 10.51 -11.16 -21.97
CA ASP A 213 9.72 -10.15 -22.70
C ASP A 213 10.53 -8.94 -23.21
N PHE A 214 11.74 -8.74 -22.70
CA PHE A 214 12.60 -7.63 -23.11
C PHE A 214 14.08 -7.74 -22.69
N LYS A 215 14.93 -7.00 -23.38
CA LYS A 215 16.36 -6.84 -23.09
C LYS A 215 16.70 -5.36 -22.94
N ILE A 216 17.44 -5.00 -21.89
CA ILE A 216 17.98 -3.66 -21.69
C ILE A 216 19.48 -3.70 -21.89
N PHE A 217 20.00 -2.78 -22.68
CA PHE A 217 21.42 -2.56 -22.88
C PHE A 217 21.79 -1.18 -22.33
N PHE A 218 22.79 -1.14 -21.48
CA PHE A 218 23.33 0.10 -20.90
C PHE A 218 24.52 0.54 -21.74
N PHE A 219 24.37 1.66 -22.45
CA PHE A 219 25.51 2.26 -23.16
C PHE A 219 26.35 3.07 -22.17
N ASP A 220 25.68 3.87 -21.33
CA ASP A 220 26.25 4.55 -20.18
C ASP A 220 25.19 4.77 -19.07
N LYS A 221 25.44 5.69 -18.13
CA LYS A 221 24.56 5.98 -17.01
C LYS A 221 23.32 6.82 -17.38
N ASP A 222 23.34 7.44 -18.55
CA ASP A 222 22.35 8.42 -19.03
C ASP A 222 21.61 7.92 -20.29
N GLU A 223 22.09 6.87 -20.95
CA GLU A 223 21.49 6.29 -22.15
C GLU A 223 21.38 4.76 -22.11
N ILE A 224 20.18 4.26 -22.44
CA ILE A 224 19.87 2.83 -22.55
C ILE A 224 19.19 2.52 -23.89
N TYR A 225 19.33 1.28 -24.34
CA TYR A 225 18.50 0.70 -25.40
C TYR A 225 17.65 -0.43 -24.83
N LEU A 226 16.35 -0.38 -25.11
CA LEU A 226 15.40 -1.43 -24.74
C LEU A 226 14.95 -2.15 -26.02
N GLU A 227 15.03 -3.48 -26.02
CA GLU A 227 14.44 -4.37 -27.01
C GLU A 227 13.27 -5.08 -26.34
N SER A 228 12.03 -4.86 -26.75
CA SER A 228 10.85 -5.50 -26.16
C SER A 228 9.96 -6.12 -27.23
N ASP A 229 9.27 -7.21 -26.86
CA ASP A 229 8.20 -7.80 -27.68
C ASP A 229 7.07 -6.80 -27.96
N ILE A 230 6.83 -5.88 -27.01
CA ILE A 230 5.92 -4.75 -27.21
C ILE A 230 6.68 -3.63 -27.92
N LYS A 231 6.62 -3.62 -29.25
CA LYS A 231 7.40 -2.73 -30.14
C LYS A 231 7.41 -1.24 -29.76
N ILE A 232 6.40 -0.72 -29.07
CA ILE A 232 6.36 0.69 -28.64
C ILE A 232 7.46 1.01 -27.60
N PHE A 233 7.89 0.02 -26.83
CA PHE A 233 8.98 0.16 -25.87
C PHE A 233 10.36 -0.07 -26.49
N THR A 234 10.44 -0.52 -27.75
CA THR A 234 11.73 -0.80 -28.38
C THR A 234 12.38 0.46 -28.90
N GLY A 235 13.57 0.78 -28.38
CA GLY A 235 14.39 1.89 -28.86
C GLY A 235 15.32 2.49 -27.80
N ILE A 236 15.80 3.70 -28.10
CA ILE A 236 16.78 4.42 -27.28
C ILE A 236 16.04 5.30 -26.28
N TYR A 237 16.51 5.30 -25.03
CA TYR A 237 16.01 6.15 -23.97
C TYR A 237 17.14 6.97 -23.34
N LYS A 238 16.80 8.19 -22.91
CA LYS A 238 17.69 9.11 -22.21
C LYS A 238 17.19 9.43 -20.81
N ARG A 239 18.12 9.52 -19.87
CA ARG A 239 17.86 9.85 -18.48
C ARG A 239 17.41 11.31 -18.32
N TYR A 240 16.49 11.56 -17.39
CA TYR A 240 15.96 12.89 -17.05
C TYR A 240 15.63 13.02 -15.56
#